data_AF-A0A7V9UYY9-F1
#
_entry.id   AF-A0A7V9UYY9-F1
#
_cell.length_a   1.000
_cell.length_b   1.000
_cell.length_c   1.000
_cell.angle_alpha   90.00
_cell.angle_beta   90.00
_cell.angle_gamma   90.00
#
_symmetry.space_group_name_H-M   'P 1'
#
loop_
_entity.id
_entity.type
_entity.pdbx_description
1 polymer ?
#
loop_
_entity_poly.entity_id
_entity_poly.type
_entity_poly.pdbx_seq_one_letter_code
_entity_poly.pdbx_strand_id
1 'polypeptide(L)'
;MSSERELERLLGEARETLPRPDGDSTAQARELALAAARRRRPRLVRKAVLLGAVVVAVALAVGIGALVAPSGTASRGPIGLGFLPEPGWFAFQTGGESGELFQTVAVAANVALDREDQVAGAADPSGLPYATLLKLPSDGIVIVASFTRPNQPVIFGAQTVPELELPLGIRDATPYIQYGTQLRPEQPLGQYEIRGMFKHHYVNVHIYFGTPEPSASLLAQAHRQLAGVVIRRTSRAAEPASKPASAASTSAPGVIDRTVTCVPALVGGVRQIDTLARAGSGRRGSSWDSPAFAAIRTTISGSAATAVDDSLVWVTAGAPSAEATVVSTLVGITFPMRSWGTIAVSRRQCRTSSKRIPLTKKGLSGGAVGPFDDQWDCAGGRRVVVRVRAVVETKTALNSYRGFLRTTVPVKSAKLVVATQSGKTLSYAEVFESGKSRLFVAPSCFPD
;
A
#
# COMPACT_ATOMS: atom_id res chain seq x y z
N MET A 1 -23.86 -22.30 16.61
CA MET A 1 -24.88 -21.91 15.60
C MET A 1 -26.00 -21.01 16.15
N SER A 2 -26.02 -20.59 17.43
CA SER A 2 -27.12 -19.78 18.00
C SER A 2 -26.91 -18.26 17.98
N SER A 3 -25.66 -17.79 17.86
CA SER A 3 -25.32 -16.36 18.04
C SER A 3 -25.59 -15.48 16.81
N GLU A 4 -25.53 -16.06 15.61
CA GLU A 4 -25.69 -15.34 14.35
C GLU A 4 -27.17 -15.01 14.08
N ARG A 5 -28.08 -15.96 14.39
CA ARG A 5 -29.53 -15.74 14.30
C ARG A 5 -30.04 -14.68 15.27
N GLU A 6 -29.38 -14.53 16.43
CA GLU A 6 -29.76 -13.53 17.42
C GLU A 6 -29.35 -12.11 16.99
N LEU A 7 -28.20 -11.98 16.32
CA LEU A 7 -27.76 -10.71 15.74
C LEU A 7 -28.67 -10.27 14.58
N GLU A 8 -29.05 -11.20 13.69
CA GLU A 8 -29.98 -10.90 12.59
C GLU A 8 -31.35 -10.46 13.12
N ARG A 9 -31.86 -11.09 14.19
CA ARG A 9 -33.11 -10.70 14.85
C ARG A 9 -33.04 -9.28 15.41
N LEU A 10 -31.95 -8.94 16.10
CA LEU A 10 -31.75 -7.60 16.69
C LEU A 10 -31.60 -6.50 15.62
N LEU A 11 -30.95 -6.81 14.50
CA LEU A 11 -30.83 -5.87 13.38
C LEU A 11 -32.17 -5.66 12.65
N GLY A 12 -33.02 -6.69 12.59
CA GLY A 12 -34.39 -6.58 12.09
C GLY A 12 -35.25 -5.66 12.97
N GLU A 13 -35.27 -5.90 14.29
CA GLU A 13 -36.02 -5.08 15.26
C GLU A 13 -35.58 -3.61 15.25
N ALA A 14 -34.28 -3.34 15.17
CA ALA A 14 -33.74 -1.98 15.11
C ALA A 14 -34.16 -1.23 13.84
N ARG A 15 -34.36 -1.94 12.73
CA ARG A 15 -34.73 -1.34 11.45
C ARG A 15 -36.21 -0.97 11.37
N GLU A 16 -37.06 -1.63 12.15
CA GLU A 16 -38.49 -1.30 12.27
C GLU A 16 -38.77 -0.22 13.32
N THR A 17 -37.91 -0.08 14.33
CA THR A 17 -38.09 0.90 15.42
C THR A 17 -37.50 2.28 15.13
N LEU A 18 -36.55 2.39 14.19
CA LEU A 18 -35.98 3.69 13.84
C LEU A 18 -36.87 4.44 12.84
N PRO A 19 -37.31 5.67 13.16
CA PRO A 19 -38.10 6.47 12.23
C PRO A 19 -37.28 6.72 10.96
N ARG A 20 -37.88 6.44 9.80
CA ARG A 20 -37.29 6.81 8.52
C ARG A 20 -37.13 8.33 8.50
N PRO A 21 -35.97 8.88 8.14
CA PRO A 21 -35.82 10.33 8.02
C PRO A 21 -36.85 10.84 7.01
N ASP A 22 -37.71 11.75 7.47
CA ASP A 22 -38.74 12.34 6.63
C ASP A 22 -38.12 13.30 5.59
N GLY A 23 -38.88 13.55 4.52
CA GLY A 23 -38.43 14.44 3.45
C GLY A 23 -38.20 15.87 3.95
N ASP A 24 -38.91 16.28 5.00
CA ASP A 24 -38.92 17.65 5.52
C ASP A 24 -37.67 17.95 6.36
N SER A 25 -37.23 17.03 7.21
CA SER A 25 -35.95 17.15 7.94
C SER A 25 -34.75 17.16 6.99
N THR A 26 -34.83 16.39 5.90
CA THR A 26 -33.79 16.36 4.86
C THR A 26 -33.78 17.67 4.04
N ALA A 27 -34.96 18.22 3.73
CA ALA A 27 -35.09 19.51 3.05
C ALA A 27 -34.62 20.68 3.93
N GLN A 28 -34.97 20.68 5.22
CA GLN A 28 -34.58 21.70 6.18
C GLN A 28 -33.06 21.71 6.42
N ALA A 29 -32.43 20.53 6.53
CA ALA A 29 -30.98 20.41 6.62
C ALA A 29 -30.27 20.95 5.36
N ARG A 30 -30.84 20.70 4.18
CA ARG A 30 -30.33 21.22 2.90
C ARG A 30 -30.46 22.74 2.81
N GLU A 31 -31.58 23.30 3.27
CA GLU A 31 -31.82 24.74 3.24
C GLU A 31 -30.87 25.49 4.19
N LEU A 32 -30.65 24.95 5.40
CA LEU A 32 -29.69 25.48 6.37
C LEU A 32 -28.24 25.44 5.84
N ALA A 33 -27.86 24.36 5.15
CA ALA A 33 -26.54 24.24 4.52
C ALA A 33 -26.34 25.27 3.39
N LEU A 34 -27.37 25.52 2.58
CA LEU A 34 -27.33 26.52 1.50
C LEU A 34 -27.32 27.97 2.05
N ALA A 35 -28.05 28.23 3.14
CA ALA A 35 -28.05 29.51 3.82
C ALA A 35 -26.67 29.85 4.44
N ALA A 36 -25.99 28.84 4.98
CA ALA A 36 -24.62 28.98 5.49
C ALA A 36 -23.59 29.27 4.38
N ALA A 37 -23.79 28.70 3.19
CA ALA A 37 -22.90 28.91 2.04
C ALA A 37 -23.05 30.30 1.39
N ARG A 38 -24.27 30.89 1.40
CA ARG A 38 -24.54 32.19 0.78
C ARG A 38 -24.02 33.40 1.57
N ARG A 39 -23.74 33.26 2.87
CA ARG A 39 -23.33 34.39 3.74
C ARG A 39 -21.84 34.75 3.73
N ARG A 40 -21.02 34.22 2.81
CA ARG A 40 -19.60 34.59 2.71
C ARG A 40 -19.25 35.28 1.40
N ARG A 41 -19.45 36.61 1.36
CA ARG A 41 -18.63 37.53 0.55
C ARG A 41 -18.05 38.63 1.46
N PRO A 42 -16.79 39.08 1.24
CA PRO A 42 -16.05 39.83 2.24
C PRO A 42 -16.12 41.34 1.98
N ARG A 43 -16.36 42.13 3.03
CA ARG A 43 -15.86 43.50 3.12
C ARG A 43 -15.34 43.77 4.53
N LEU A 44 -14.13 44.33 4.56
CA LEU A 44 -13.37 44.81 5.71
C LEU A 44 -14.23 45.64 6.67
N VAL A 45 -14.00 45.49 7.99
CA VAL A 45 -13.65 46.55 8.95
C VAL A 45 -13.54 45.98 10.38
N ARG A 46 -12.37 46.24 10.98
CA ARG A 46 -12.01 46.43 12.40
C ARG A 46 -12.80 45.74 13.55
N LYS A 47 -11.98 45.02 14.34
CA LYS A 47 -11.92 44.89 15.82
C LYS A 47 -13.00 44.06 16.54
N ALA A 48 -12.47 43.15 17.38
CA ALA A 48 -13.10 42.48 18.52
C ALA A 48 -14.08 41.35 18.10
N VAL A 49 -14.18 40.16 18.71
CA VAL A 49 -13.86 39.60 20.03
C VAL A 49 -13.70 38.08 19.81
N LEU A 50 -12.55 37.48 20.14
CA LEU A 50 -12.38 36.51 21.24
C LEU A 50 -13.64 35.67 21.58
N LEU A 51 -13.89 34.58 20.85
CA LEU A 51 -14.39 33.27 21.33
C LEU A 51 -14.84 32.46 20.11
N GLY A 52 -14.21 31.31 19.85
CA GLY A 52 -14.70 30.37 18.82
C GLY A 52 -13.67 29.73 17.89
N ALA A 53 -12.40 29.64 18.29
CA ALA A 53 -11.33 29.06 17.47
C ALA A 53 -10.81 27.71 18.01
N VAL A 54 -11.69 26.81 18.48
CA VAL A 54 -11.29 25.45 18.90
C VAL A 54 -12.12 24.31 18.25
N VAL A 55 -13.25 24.59 17.58
CA VAL A 55 -14.09 23.51 17.01
C VAL A 55 -14.05 23.41 15.48
N VAL A 56 -13.51 24.41 14.77
CA VAL A 56 -13.47 24.41 13.28
C VAL A 56 -12.11 23.95 12.71
N ALA A 57 -11.07 23.81 13.54
CA ALA A 57 -9.74 23.37 13.10
C ALA A 57 -9.53 21.84 13.09
N VAL A 58 -10.50 21.05 13.58
CA VAL A 58 -10.41 19.57 13.59
C VAL A 58 -11.20 18.92 12.43
N ALA A 59 -12.01 19.68 11.70
CA ALA A 59 -12.79 19.18 10.56
C ALA A 59 -12.09 19.34 9.19
N LEU A 60 -10.81 19.71 9.15
CA LEU A 60 -10.07 20.00 7.91
C LEU A 60 -8.79 19.15 7.71
N ALA A 61 -8.70 17.98 8.37
CA ALA A 61 -7.54 17.08 8.25
C ALA A 61 -7.89 15.62 7.90
N VAL A 62 -9.14 15.31 7.56
CA VAL A 62 -9.51 14.02 6.95
C VAL A 62 -10.39 14.30 5.75
N GLY A 63 -9.76 14.40 4.58
CA GLY A 63 -10.43 14.66 3.30
C GLY A 63 -9.76 13.87 2.19
N ILE A 64 -9.74 12.54 2.31
CA ILE A 64 -9.61 11.64 1.15
C ILE A 64 -11.02 11.14 0.90
N GLY A 65 -11.69 11.69 -0.11
CA GLY A 65 -13.06 11.30 -0.48
C GLY A 65 -13.94 12.49 -0.84
N ALA A 66 -13.78 13.02 -2.05
CA ALA A 66 -14.72 13.92 -2.74
C ALA A 66 -14.21 14.05 -4.20
N LEU A 67 -14.85 13.58 -5.26
CA LEU A 67 -16.28 13.36 -5.53
C LEU A 67 -16.44 12.21 -6.55
N VAL A 68 -17.34 11.26 -6.28
CA VAL A 68 -17.96 10.44 -7.31
C VAL A 68 -19.20 11.22 -7.76
N ALA A 69 -19.11 11.94 -8.88
CA ALA A 69 -20.23 12.72 -9.41
C ALA A 69 -20.71 12.10 -10.73
N PRO A 70 -22.00 11.75 -10.88
CA PRO A 70 -22.56 11.30 -12.16
C PRO A 70 -22.72 12.43 -13.20
N SER A 71 -21.94 13.51 -13.08
CA SER A 71 -21.96 14.64 -14.01
C SER A 71 -20.67 15.46 -13.90
N GLY A 72 -19.73 15.22 -14.82
CA GLY A 72 -18.79 16.21 -15.38
C GLY A 72 -17.87 17.03 -14.46
N THR A 73 -17.90 16.91 -13.14
CA THR A 73 -16.96 17.61 -12.27
C THR A 73 -15.80 16.69 -11.94
N ALA A 74 -14.71 16.81 -12.71
CA ALA A 74 -13.44 16.21 -12.35
C ALA A 74 -13.10 16.52 -10.89
N SER A 75 -12.52 15.54 -10.18
CA SER A 75 -11.75 15.78 -8.96
C SER A 75 -10.90 17.04 -9.13
N ARG A 76 -10.81 17.90 -8.11
CA ARG A 76 -10.09 19.19 -8.16
C ARG A 76 -8.64 18.99 -8.63
N GLY A 77 -8.42 19.09 -9.94
CA GLY A 77 -7.14 18.95 -10.64
C GLY A 77 -6.46 17.59 -10.42
N PRO A 78 -6.44 16.67 -11.41
CA PRO A 78 -5.66 15.45 -11.28
C PRO A 78 -4.18 15.81 -11.05
N ILE A 79 -3.59 15.23 -10.01
CA ILE A 79 -2.16 15.30 -9.72
C ILE A 79 -1.55 14.06 -10.37
N GLY A 80 -0.89 14.21 -11.53
CA GLY A 80 -0.38 13.07 -12.32
C GLY A 80 -1.34 12.62 -13.43
N LEU A 81 -1.53 11.29 -13.58
CA LEU A 81 -2.44 10.68 -14.54
C LEU A 81 -3.88 10.73 -14.03
N GLY A 82 -4.82 11.15 -14.87
CA GLY A 82 -6.25 10.98 -14.62
C GLY A 82 -7.07 10.88 -15.90
N PHE A 83 -8.37 10.63 -15.71
CA PHE A 83 -9.37 10.73 -16.78
C PHE A 83 -10.16 12.02 -16.63
N LEU A 84 -10.41 12.70 -17.74
CA LEU A 84 -11.53 13.63 -17.85
C LEU A 84 -12.77 12.78 -18.16
N PRO A 85 -13.72 12.63 -17.21
CA PRO A 85 -14.88 11.78 -17.43
C PRO A 85 -15.78 12.36 -18.52
N GLU A 86 -16.15 11.53 -19.48
CA GLU A 86 -17.24 11.81 -20.41
C GLU A 86 -18.57 11.91 -19.62
N PRO A 87 -19.60 12.60 -20.16
CA PRO A 87 -20.93 12.60 -19.55
C PRO A 87 -21.43 11.16 -19.30
N GLY A 88 -21.87 10.88 -18.07
CA GLY A 88 -22.31 9.55 -17.65
C GLY A 88 -21.19 8.61 -17.18
N TRP A 89 -19.93 9.05 -17.17
CA TRP A 89 -18.81 8.27 -16.65
C TRP A 89 -18.42 8.68 -15.23
N PHE A 90 -18.01 7.69 -14.45
CA PHE A 90 -17.38 7.83 -13.16
C PHE A 90 -15.88 7.76 -13.36
N ALA A 91 -15.14 8.73 -12.84
CA ALA A 91 -13.67 8.70 -12.83
C ALA A 91 -13.15 8.84 -11.41
N PHE A 92 -12.17 8.02 -11.07
CA PHE A 92 -11.47 8.03 -9.81
C PHE A 92 -9.96 7.93 -10.06
N GLN A 93 -9.16 8.49 -9.15
CA GLN A 93 -7.71 8.40 -9.19
C GLN A 93 -7.19 8.13 -7.78
N THR A 94 -6.27 7.18 -7.65
CA THR A 94 -5.52 7.00 -6.40
C THR A 94 -4.62 8.22 -6.21
N GLY A 95 -4.78 8.92 -5.09
CA GLY A 95 -4.03 10.15 -4.82
C GLY A 95 -2.54 9.88 -4.67
N GLY A 96 -1.70 10.70 -5.29
CA GLY A 96 -0.24 10.66 -5.13
C GLY A 96 0.52 11.02 -6.40
N GLU A 97 1.73 11.57 -6.26
CA GLU A 97 2.63 11.79 -7.39
C GLU A 97 3.21 10.44 -7.83
N SER A 98 3.07 10.08 -9.11
CA SER A 98 3.72 8.90 -9.69
C SER A 98 5.23 9.02 -9.51
N GLY A 99 5.83 8.04 -8.85
CA GLY A 99 7.27 7.99 -8.58
C GLY A 99 7.86 6.63 -8.93
N GLU A 100 9.15 6.45 -8.69
CA GLU A 100 9.87 5.19 -8.94
C GLU A 100 9.29 3.98 -8.17
N LEU A 101 8.49 4.23 -7.12
CA LEU A 101 7.99 3.23 -6.19
C LEU A 101 6.45 3.21 -6.05
N PHE A 102 5.74 4.14 -6.70
CA PHE A 102 4.29 4.26 -6.58
C PHE A 102 3.66 4.35 -7.97
N GLN A 103 2.81 3.37 -8.27
CA GLN A 103 1.96 3.39 -9.44
C GLN A 103 0.77 4.31 -9.14
N THR A 104 0.60 5.36 -9.94
CA THR A 104 -0.66 6.11 -9.90
C THR A 104 -1.66 5.33 -10.74
N VAL A 105 -2.83 5.04 -10.18
CA VAL A 105 -3.90 4.34 -10.85
C VAL A 105 -5.06 5.31 -11.03
N ALA A 106 -5.56 5.38 -12.25
CA ALA A 106 -6.80 6.07 -12.58
C ALA A 106 -7.80 5.03 -13.10
N VAL A 107 -9.04 5.14 -12.67
CA VAL A 107 -10.14 4.27 -13.09
C VAL A 107 -11.22 5.15 -13.69
N ALA A 108 -11.75 4.75 -14.85
CA ALA A 108 -12.95 5.32 -15.43
C ALA A 108 -13.96 4.21 -15.75
N ALA A 109 -15.23 4.41 -15.43
CA ALA A 109 -16.29 3.44 -15.70
C ALA A 109 -17.58 4.13 -16.14
N ASN A 110 -18.33 3.54 -17.07
CA ASN A 110 -19.69 4.01 -17.42
C ASN A 110 -20.77 3.45 -16.46
N VAL A 111 -20.36 2.62 -15.51
CA VAL A 111 -21.19 2.08 -14.43
C VAL A 111 -20.71 2.61 -13.09
N ALA A 112 -21.62 2.67 -12.11
CA ALA A 112 -21.24 3.02 -10.75
C ALA A 112 -20.23 1.98 -10.20
N LEU A 113 -19.11 2.46 -9.66
CA LEU A 113 -18.15 1.60 -8.98
C LEU A 113 -18.78 1.01 -7.72
N ASP A 114 -18.49 -0.25 -7.42
CA ASP A 114 -18.90 -0.88 -6.15
C ASP A 114 -18.28 -0.13 -4.96
N ARG A 115 -19.00 -0.06 -3.84
CA ARG A 115 -18.56 0.65 -2.64
C ARG A 115 -17.24 0.11 -2.10
N GLU A 116 -17.01 -1.20 -2.24
CA GLU A 116 -15.75 -1.83 -1.86
C GLU A 116 -14.58 -1.29 -2.69
N ASP A 117 -14.77 -1.13 -4.00
CA ASP A 117 -13.74 -0.60 -4.90
C ASP A 117 -13.54 0.92 -4.77
N GLN A 118 -14.56 1.66 -4.29
CA GLN A 118 -14.42 3.10 -4.04
C GLN A 118 -13.48 3.42 -2.87
N VAL A 119 -13.39 2.52 -1.88
CA VAL A 119 -12.58 2.70 -0.66
C VAL A 119 -11.31 1.85 -0.69
N ALA A 120 -11.43 0.62 -1.21
CA ALA A 120 -10.34 -0.34 -1.33
C ALA A 120 -9.66 -0.33 -2.70
N GLY A 121 -10.21 0.27 -3.76
CA GLY A 121 -9.51 0.39 -5.06
C GLY A 121 -8.24 1.26 -5.02
N ALA A 122 -8.02 1.97 -3.90
CA ALA A 122 -6.75 2.62 -3.57
C ALA A 122 -5.80 1.79 -2.68
N ALA A 123 -6.26 0.61 -2.22
CA ALA A 123 -5.59 -0.29 -1.27
C ALA A 123 -5.48 -1.73 -1.80
N ASP A 124 -6.22 -2.12 -2.83
CA ASP A 124 -6.07 -3.39 -3.52
C ASP A 124 -4.78 -3.34 -4.33
N PRO A 125 -3.89 -4.32 -4.12
CA PRO A 125 -2.58 -4.37 -4.74
C PRO A 125 -2.57 -4.37 -6.28
N SER A 126 -3.65 -4.84 -6.92
CA SER A 126 -3.79 -4.86 -8.38
C SER A 126 -4.18 -3.51 -8.98
N GLY A 127 -4.75 -2.61 -8.16
CA GLY A 127 -5.44 -1.40 -8.63
C GLY A 127 -6.71 -1.65 -9.44
N LEU A 128 -7.18 -2.91 -9.53
CA LEU A 128 -8.39 -3.28 -10.26
C LEU A 128 -9.63 -3.19 -9.36
N PRO A 129 -10.76 -2.67 -9.85
CA PRO A 129 -12.01 -2.65 -9.11
C PRO A 129 -12.72 -4.03 -9.21
N TYR A 130 -12.21 -5.04 -8.49
CA TYR A 130 -12.66 -6.43 -8.60
C TYR A 130 -14.16 -6.61 -8.36
N ALA A 131 -14.73 -5.98 -7.33
CA ALA A 131 -16.14 -6.15 -7.00
C ALA A 131 -17.05 -5.62 -8.13
N THR A 132 -16.63 -4.52 -8.77
CA THR A 132 -17.28 -3.92 -9.94
C THR A 132 -17.15 -4.83 -11.15
N LEU A 133 -15.94 -5.36 -11.42
CA LEU A 133 -15.68 -6.23 -12.58
C LEU A 133 -16.47 -7.55 -12.51
N LEU A 134 -16.61 -8.13 -11.31
CA LEU A 134 -17.41 -9.34 -11.07
C LEU A 134 -18.90 -9.15 -11.38
N LYS A 135 -19.42 -7.93 -11.21
CA LYS A 135 -20.83 -7.57 -11.42
C LYS A 135 -21.06 -6.74 -12.68
N LEU A 136 -20.05 -6.59 -13.54
CA LEU A 136 -20.10 -5.69 -14.70
C LEU A 136 -21.22 -6.12 -15.65
N PRO A 137 -22.25 -5.29 -15.90
CA PRO A 137 -23.33 -5.62 -16.84
C PRO A 137 -22.78 -5.66 -18.27
N SER A 138 -23.52 -6.28 -19.20
CA SER A 138 -23.06 -6.52 -20.58
C SER A 138 -22.74 -5.24 -21.38
N ASP A 139 -23.34 -4.12 -21.02
CA ASP A 139 -23.09 -2.77 -21.55
C ASP A 139 -22.08 -1.95 -20.71
N GLY A 140 -21.58 -2.55 -19.62
CA GLY A 140 -20.61 -1.96 -18.71
C GLY A 140 -19.19 -1.96 -19.28
N ILE A 141 -18.48 -0.86 -19.01
CA ILE A 141 -17.10 -0.61 -19.40
C ILE A 141 -16.34 -0.11 -18.16
N VAL A 142 -15.17 -0.69 -17.91
CA VAL A 142 -14.22 -0.23 -16.91
C VAL A 142 -12.84 -0.11 -17.55
N ILE A 143 -12.22 1.06 -17.40
CA ILE A 143 -10.88 1.38 -17.89
C ILE A 143 -10.01 1.67 -16.68
N VAL A 144 -8.92 0.91 -16.53
CA VAL A 144 -7.94 1.08 -15.47
C VAL A 144 -6.61 1.48 -16.12
N ALA A 145 -6.22 2.73 -15.96
CA ALA A 145 -4.94 3.24 -16.43
C ALA A 145 -3.97 3.35 -15.27
N SER A 146 -2.73 2.94 -15.51
CA SER A 146 -1.72 2.87 -14.47
C SER A 146 -0.38 3.40 -14.97
N PHE A 147 0.30 4.18 -14.13
CA PHE A 147 1.50 4.93 -14.49
C PHE A 147 2.63 4.63 -13.53
N THR A 148 3.77 4.18 -14.06
CA THR A 148 5.01 4.00 -13.30
C THR A 148 6.15 4.78 -13.96
N ARG A 149 7.09 5.27 -13.15
CA ARG A 149 8.38 5.77 -13.67
C ARG A 149 9.37 4.62 -13.58
N PRO A 150 9.76 3.99 -14.70
CA PRO A 150 10.72 2.91 -14.64
C PRO A 150 12.10 3.44 -14.20
N ASN A 151 12.72 2.80 -13.20
CA ASN A 151 14.04 3.18 -12.66
C ASN A 151 15.21 2.60 -13.50
N GLN A 152 14.89 1.72 -14.45
CA GLN A 152 15.80 1.10 -15.42
C GLN A 152 15.01 0.88 -16.72
N PRO A 153 15.66 0.74 -17.89
CA PRO A 153 14.97 0.26 -19.09
C PRO A 153 14.25 -1.03 -18.72
N VAL A 154 12.93 -1.05 -18.85
CA VAL A 154 12.14 -2.22 -18.48
C VAL A 154 12.43 -3.28 -19.53
N ILE A 155 13.35 -4.19 -19.23
CA ILE A 155 13.65 -5.34 -20.09
C ILE A 155 12.53 -6.37 -19.86
N PHE A 156 11.33 -6.07 -20.35
CA PHE A 156 10.33 -7.10 -20.59
C PHE A 156 10.84 -7.90 -21.79
N GLY A 157 11.53 -9.02 -21.51
CA GLY A 157 12.05 -10.00 -22.47
C GLY A 157 12.12 -9.54 -23.93
N ALA A 158 13.24 -8.95 -24.35
CA ALA A 158 13.57 -8.62 -25.75
C ALA A 158 12.56 -7.78 -26.58
N GLN A 159 11.42 -7.33 -26.01
CA GLN A 159 10.45 -6.51 -26.73
C GLN A 159 10.64 -5.04 -26.40
N THR A 160 10.90 -4.23 -27.44
CA THR A 160 10.87 -2.77 -27.34
C THR A 160 9.45 -2.33 -27.00
N VAL A 161 9.29 -1.74 -25.82
CA VAL A 161 8.02 -1.13 -25.39
C VAL A 161 7.71 0.05 -26.34
N PRO A 162 6.56 0.07 -27.03
CA PRO A 162 6.26 1.12 -28.00
C PRO A 162 6.08 2.48 -27.32
N GLU A 163 6.43 3.56 -28.00
CA GLU A 163 6.09 4.93 -27.56
C GLU A 163 4.62 5.20 -27.88
N LEU A 164 3.88 5.73 -26.89
CA LEU A 164 2.47 6.08 -27.03
C LEU A 164 2.36 7.57 -27.35
N GLU A 165 1.36 7.91 -28.15
CA GLU A 165 0.93 9.28 -28.38
C GLU A 165 -0.44 9.51 -27.72
N LEU A 166 -0.69 10.74 -27.26
CA LEU A 166 -2.01 11.14 -26.79
C LEU A 166 -2.72 11.93 -27.91
N PRO A 167 -4.06 11.80 -28.04
CA PRO A 167 -4.98 11.01 -27.21
C PRO A 167 -4.86 9.50 -27.44
N LEU A 168 -5.02 8.69 -26.38
CA LEU A 168 -5.06 7.23 -26.51
C LEU A 168 -6.33 6.79 -27.23
N GLY A 169 -6.22 5.76 -28.07
CA GLY A 169 -7.33 5.16 -28.77
C GLY A 169 -7.47 3.66 -28.51
N ILE A 170 -8.70 3.15 -28.62
CA ILE A 170 -8.97 1.71 -28.58
C ILE A 170 -8.22 0.91 -29.66
N ARG A 171 -7.76 1.57 -30.74
CA ARG A 171 -6.96 0.96 -31.81
C ARG A 171 -5.54 0.63 -31.37
N ASP A 172 -5.04 1.30 -30.34
CA ASP A 172 -3.73 1.05 -29.73
C ASP A 172 -3.78 -0.15 -28.79
N ALA A 173 -4.98 -0.69 -28.54
CA ALA A 173 -5.20 -1.78 -27.61
C ALA A 173 -5.09 -3.13 -28.32
N THR A 174 -4.37 -4.06 -27.71
CA THR A 174 -4.34 -5.46 -28.12
C THR A 174 -5.35 -6.26 -27.30
N PRO A 175 -6.09 -7.21 -27.90
CA PRO A 175 -6.89 -8.16 -27.13
C PRO A 175 -5.99 -8.88 -26.11
N TYR A 176 -6.37 -8.80 -24.84
CA TYR A 176 -5.61 -9.36 -23.73
C TYR A 176 -6.36 -10.54 -23.13
N ILE A 177 -6.18 -11.71 -23.72
CA ILE A 177 -6.74 -12.95 -23.19
C ILE A 177 -5.61 -13.72 -22.53
N GLN A 178 -5.38 -13.48 -21.24
CA GLN A 178 -4.49 -14.34 -20.47
C GLN A 178 -5.30 -15.55 -19.95
N TYR A 179 -5.17 -16.67 -20.65
CA TYR A 179 -5.78 -17.95 -20.27
C TYR A 179 -5.47 -18.27 -18.78
N GLY A 180 -6.52 -18.53 -17.99
CA GLY A 180 -6.43 -18.80 -16.55
C GLY A 180 -6.63 -17.59 -15.62
N THR A 181 -6.80 -16.37 -16.16
CA THR A 181 -6.99 -15.14 -15.35
C THR A 181 -8.34 -14.45 -15.60
N GLN A 182 -9.28 -15.12 -16.27
CA GLN A 182 -10.62 -14.57 -16.49
C GLN A 182 -11.36 -14.43 -15.15
N LEU A 183 -11.72 -13.20 -14.79
CA LEU A 183 -12.38 -12.89 -13.51
C LEU A 183 -13.74 -13.55 -13.38
N ARG A 184 -14.38 -13.83 -14.52
CA ARG A 184 -15.70 -14.46 -14.62
C ARG A 184 -15.66 -15.60 -15.65
N PRO A 185 -15.22 -16.80 -15.27
CA PRO A 185 -15.12 -17.93 -16.20
C PRO A 185 -16.44 -18.25 -16.92
N GLU A 186 -17.56 -18.19 -16.20
CA GLU A 186 -18.90 -18.48 -16.72
C GLU A 186 -19.50 -17.32 -17.54
N GLN A 187 -19.00 -16.09 -17.36
CA GLN A 187 -19.47 -14.89 -18.06
C GLN A 187 -18.26 -14.02 -18.43
N PRO A 188 -17.47 -14.45 -19.42
CA PRO A 188 -16.17 -13.85 -19.71
C PRO A 188 -16.28 -12.35 -20.03
N LEU A 189 -15.35 -11.57 -19.49
CA LEU A 189 -15.18 -10.17 -19.85
C LEU A 189 -14.42 -10.06 -21.17
N GLY A 190 -14.77 -9.08 -21.99
CA GLY A 190 -13.94 -8.62 -23.11
C GLY A 190 -12.77 -7.82 -22.55
N GLN A 191 -11.54 -8.25 -22.80
CA GLN A 191 -10.34 -7.66 -22.19
C GLN A 191 -9.39 -7.15 -23.27
N TYR A 192 -8.99 -5.90 -23.14
CA TYR A 192 -8.04 -5.24 -24.02
C TYR A 192 -6.99 -4.50 -23.20
N GLU A 193 -5.82 -4.33 -23.78
CA GLU A 193 -4.69 -3.73 -23.09
C GLU A 193 -3.90 -2.80 -24.00
N ILE A 194 -3.55 -1.61 -23.50
CA ILE A 194 -2.61 -0.68 -24.12
C ILE A 194 -1.39 -0.60 -23.20
N ARG A 195 -0.22 -0.98 -23.72
CA ARG A 195 1.07 -0.86 -23.02
C ARG A 195 2.02 -0.01 -23.84
N GLY A 196 2.71 0.91 -23.19
CA GLY A 196 3.75 1.68 -23.85
C GLY A 196 4.40 2.75 -22.99
N MET A 197 5.33 3.49 -23.57
CA MET A 197 6.02 4.60 -22.92
C MET A 197 5.39 5.93 -23.34
N PHE A 198 5.07 6.80 -22.39
CA PHE A 198 4.68 8.19 -22.67
C PHE A 198 5.50 9.15 -21.81
N LYS A 199 6.27 10.04 -22.44
CA LYS A 199 7.08 11.09 -21.76
C LYS A 199 7.78 10.55 -20.48
N HIS A 200 8.52 9.45 -20.64
CA HIS A 200 9.29 8.73 -19.60
C HIS A 200 8.49 7.97 -18.54
N HIS A 201 7.18 7.80 -18.74
CA HIS A 201 6.35 6.96 -17.88
C HIS A 201 5.98 5.70 -18.64
N TYR A 202 6.05 4.56 -17.98
CA TYR A 202 5.42 3.34 -18.47
C TYR A 202 3.93 3.42 -18.16
N VAL A 203 3.13 3.27 -19.19
CA VAL A 203 1.68 3.37 -19.17
C VAL A 203 1.14 1.98 -19.47
N ASN A 204 0.30 1.49 -18.56
CA ASN A 204 -0.47 0.28 -18.79
C ASN A 204 -1.95 0.57 -18.55
N VAL A 205 -2.77 0.40 -19.59
CA VAL A 205 -4.22 0.61 -19.57
C VAL A 205 -4.92 -0.70 -19.86
N HIS A 206 -5.66 -1.20 -18.88
CA HIS A 206 -6.57 -2.32 -19.05
C HIS A 206 -7.98 -1.81 -19.31
N ILE A 207 -8.66 -2.42 -20.26
CA ILE A 207 -10.02 -2.08 -20.67
C ILE A 207 -10.86 -3.34 -20.59
N TYR A 208 -11.90 -3.30 -19.77
CA TYR A 208 -12.83 -4.39 -19.52
C TYR A 208 -14.21 -4.03 -20.04
N PHE A 209 -14.79 -4.94 -20.82
CA PHE A 209 -16.17 -4.91 -21.27
C PHE A 209 -16.94 -6.05 -20.57
N GLY A 210 -18.17 -5.80 -20.15
CA GLY A 210 -19.01 -6.82 -19.52
C GLY A 210 -19.51 -7.93 -20.46
N THR A 211 -19.08 -7.90 -21.73
CA THR A 211 -19.32 -8.92 -22.75
C THR A 211 -17.98 -9.29 -23.41
N PRO A 212 -17.75 -10.55 -23.79
CA PRO A 212 -16.52 -10.97 -24.47
C PRO A 212 -16.36 -10.30 -25.85
N GLU A 213 -17.49 -10.03 -26.51
CA GLU A 213 -17.54 -9.40 -27.82
C GLU A 213 -18.24 -8.03 -27.70
N PRO A 214 -17.51 -6.94 -27.45
CA PRO A 214 -18.11 -5.61 -27.31
C PRO A 214 -18.66 -5.12 -28.64
N SER A 215 -19.87 -4.56 -28.61
CA SER A 215 -20.47 -3.92 -29.78
C SER A 215 -19.67 -2.70 -30.23
N ALA A 216 -19.82 -2.31 -31.51
CA ALA A 216 -19.20 -1.09 -32.04
C ALA A 216 -19.53 0.16 -31.21
N SER A 217 -20.72 0.20 -30.60
CA SER A 217 -21.14 1.30 -29.73
C SER A 217 -20.35 1.35 -28.42
N LEU A 218 -20.03 0.20 -27.81
CA LEU A 218 -19.21 0.10 -26.60
C LEU A 218 -17.76 0.46 -26.91
N LEU A 219 -17.22 -0.01 -28.04
CA LEU A 219 -15.88 0.36 -28.50
C LEU A 219 -15.77 1.88 -28.74
N ALA A 220 -16.78 2.49 -29.36
CA ALA A 220 -16.82 3.94 -29.58
C ALA A 220 -16.91 4.72 -28.26
N GLN A 221 -17.64 4.22 -27.25
CA GLN A 221 -17.70 4.82 -25.91
C GLN A 221 -16.33 4.74 -25.21
N ALA A 222 -15.69 3.57 -25.21
CA ALA A 222 -14.36 3.39 -24.64
C ALA A 222 -13.33 4.29 -25.33
N HIS A 223 -13.37 4.41 -26.66
CA HIS A 223 -12.49 5.29 -27.43
C HIS A 223 -12.62 6.76 -27.00
N ARG A 224 -13.85 7.28 -26.81
CA ARG A 224 -14.05 8.66 -26.32
C ARG A 224 -13.47 8.86 -24.92
N GLN A 225 -13.70 7.91 -24.00
CA GLN A 225 -13.16 8.03 -22.65
C GLN A 225 -11.62 7.94 -22.61
N LEU A 226 -11.01 7.10 -23.45
CA LEU A 226 -9.55 7.02 -23.61
C LEU A 226 -8.95 8.32 -24.16
N ALA A 227 -9.66 9.00 -25.06
CA ALA A 227 -9.22 10.30 -25.56
C ALA A 227 -9.18 11.39 -24.47
N GLY A 228 -9.94 11.20 -23.38
CA GLY A 228 -9.95 12.04 -22.18
C GLY A 228 -8.82 11.76 -21.17
N VAL A 229 -7.86 10.88 -21.48
CA VAL A 229 -6.69 10.64 -20.61
C VAL A 229 -5.81 11.88 -20.56
N VAL A 230 -5.52 12.35 -19.35
CA VAL A 230 -4.69 13.53 -19.11
C VAL A 230 -3.55 13.24 -18.15
N ILE A 231 -2.40 13.84 -18.41
CA ILE A 231 -1.20 13.72 -17.57
C ILE A 231 -0.74 15.12 -17.21
N ARG A 232 -0.89 15.51 -15.94
CA ARG A 232 -0.42 16.79 -15.42
C ARG A 232 0.93 16.62 -14.71
N ARG A 233 1.91 17.44 -15.10
CA ARG A 233 3.16 17.60 -14.35
C ARG A 233 2.89 18.35 -13.06
N THR A 234 3.26 17.76 -11.94
CA THR A 234 3.53 18.47 -10.69
C THR A 234 4.82 19.27 -10.86
N SER A 235 4.74 20.59 -10.93
CA SER A 235 5.90 21.45 -10.72
C SER A 235 6.29 21.35 -9.24
N ARG A 236 7.22 20.46 -8.91
CA ARG A 236 7.79 20.38 -7.56
C ARG A 236 8.68 21.61 -7.36
N ALA A 237 8.31 22.50 -6.44
CA ALA A 237 9.26 23.44 -5.86
C ALA A 237 10.35 22.59 -5.17
N ALA A 238 11.59 22.75 -5.62
CA ALA A 238 12.72 21.96 -5.17
C ALA A 238 12.86 22.05 -3.64
N GLU A 239 12.62 20.93 -2.98
CA GLU A 239 12.92 20.76 -1.57
C GLU A 239 14.45 20.66 -1.45
N PRO A 240 15.12 21.52 -0.66
CA PRO A 240 16.57 21.59 -0.64
C PRO A 240 17.15 20.26 -0.16
N ALA A 241 18.03 19.68 -0.98
CA ALA A 241 18.75 18.45 -0.69
C ALA A 241 19.52 18.61 0.63
N SER A 242 19.16 17.81 1.63
CA SER A 242 19.91 17.67 2.88
C SER A 242 21.33 17.20 2.53
N LYS A 243 22.29 18.10 2.74
CA LYS A 243 23.73 17.92 2.57
C LYS A 243 24.19 16.64 3.30
N PRO A 244 24.98 15.75 2.69
CA PRO A 244 25.55 14.61 3.41
C PRO A 244 26.61 15.12 4.38
N ALA A 245 26.36 14.98 5.69
CA ALA A 245 27.38 15.18 6.70
C ALA A 245 28.34 13.98 6.67
N SER A 246 29.40 14.12 5.87
CA SER A 246 30.56 13.24 5.93
C SER A 246 31.49 13.76 7.02
N ALA A 247 31.47 13.10 8.17
CA ALA A 247 32.55 13.13 9.14
C ALA A 247 32.56 11.77 9.84
N ALA A 248 33.52 10.92 9.48
CA ALA A 248 33.82 9.69 10.19
C ALA A 248 34.46 10.03 11.54
N SER A 249 33.64 10.38 12.52
CA SER A 249 34.02 10.27 13.92
C SER A 249 33.82 8.81 14.34
N THR A 250 34.87 8.16 14.85
CA THR A 250 34.83 6.83 15.46
C THR A 250 33.93 6.86 16.69
N SER A 251 32.62 6.81 16.44
CA SER A 251 31.63 6.82 17.51
C SER A 251 31.54 5.41 18.10
N ALA A 252 31.38 5.33 19.42
CA ALA A 252 31.27 4.04 20.09
C ALA A 252 30.07 3.23 19.55
N PRO A 253 30.17 1.88 19.52
CA PRO A 253 29.04 1.03 19.15
C PRO A 253 27.79 1.38 19.95
N GLY A 254 26.66 1.45 19.25
CA GLY A 254 25.36 1.74 19.86
C GLY A 254 24.56 0.46 20.11
N VAL A 255 23.61 0.53 21.05
CA VAL A 255 22.58 -0.50 21.20
C VAL A 255 21.21 0.12 20.96
N ILE A 256 20.48 -0.43 20.00
CA ILE A 256 19.07 -0.13 19.79
C ILE A 256 18.27 -1.28 20.40
N ASP A 257 17.54 -1.01 21.47
CA ASP A 257 16.61 -1.96 22.09
C ASP A 257 15.20 -1.34 22.08
N ARG A 258 14.30 -1.93 21.32
CA ARG A 258 12.93 -1.43 21.13
C ARG A 258 11.95 -2.57 21.29
N THR A 259 10.90 -2.32 22.05
CA THR A 259 9.74 -3.23 22.14
C THR A 259 8.50 -2.50 21.65
N VAL A 260 7.74 -3.17 20.79
CA VAL A 260 6.53 -2.65 20.17
C VAL A 260 5.42 -3.68 20.23
N THR A 261 4.18 -3.21 20.21
CA THR A 261 2.99 -4.04 20.03
C THR A 261 2.44 -3.80 18.64
N CYS A 262 2.31 -4.87 17.86
CA CYS A 262 1.87 -4.83 16.46
C CYS A 262 0.53 -5.54 16.28
N VAL A 263 -0.19 -5.21 15.21
CA VAL A 263 -1.45 -5.84 14.81
C VAL A 263 -1.19 -6.86 13.69
N PRO A 264 -1.42 -8.16 13.92
CA PRO A 264 -1.34 -9.19 12.88
C PRO A 264 -2.41 -9.07 11.79
N ALA A 265 -2.13 -9.67 10.63
CA ALA A 265 -3.08 -9.91 9.55
C ALA A 265 -4.28 -10.75 10.04
N LEU A 266 -5.45 -10.63 9.40
CA LEU A 266 -6.55 -11.58 9.57
C LEU A 266 -6.66 -12.40 8.28
N VAL A 267 -6.24 -13.66 8.31
CA VAL A 267 -6.22 -14.58 7.16
C VAL A 267 -7.09 -15.79 7.53
N GLY A 268 -8.13 -16.07 6.73
CA GLY A 268 -9.03 -17.20 7.00
C GLY A 268 -9.69 -17.18 8.40
N GLY A 269 -9.94 -16.00 8.97
CA GLY A 269 -10.48 -15.83 10.32
C GLY A 269 -9.45 -15.98 11.46
N VAL A 270 -8.20 -16.32 11.15
CA VAL A 270 -7.11 -16.44 12.11
C VAL A 270 -6.21 -15.21 12.05
N ARG A 271 -5.76 -14.73 13.21
CA ARG A 271 -4.76 -13.65 13.26
C ARG A 271 -3.39 -14.24 13.03
N GLN A 272 -2.71 -13.81 11.98
CA GLN A 272 -1.44 -14.41 11.54
C GLN A 272 -0.34 -13.35 11.39
N ILE A 273 0.87 -13.76 11.73
CA ILE A 273 2.11 -13.08 11.36
C ILE A 273 3.01 -14.06 10.64
N ASP A 274 3.85 -13.53 9.76
CA ASP A 274 4.91 -14.33 9.13
C ASP A 274 6.23 -13.91 9.74
N THR A 275 7.03 -14.90 10.09
CA THR A 275 8.41 -14.69 10.53
C THR A 275 9.32 -15.27 9.47
N LEU A 276 10.26 -14.47 9.01
CA LEU A 276 11.21 -14.91 8.00
C LEU A 276 12.63 -14.53 8.36
N ALA A 277 13.58 -15.34 7.93
CA ALA A 277 14.99 -15.02 8.02
C ALA A 277 15.76 -15.63 6.85
N ARG A 278 16.86 -14.96 6.49
CA ARG A 278 17.84 -15.48 5.51
C ARG A 278 19.26 -15.17 5.95
N ALA A 279 20.18 -16.03 5.57
CA ALA A 279 21.61 -15.78 5.65
C ALA A 279 22.05 -14.79 4.56
N GLY A 280 23.18 -14.14 4.80
CA GLY A 280 23.77 -13.23 3.85
C GLY A 280 24.39 -13.96 2.65
N SER A 281 24.26 -13.36 1.46
CA SER A 281 24.84 -13.83 0.20
C SER A 281 25.37 -12.65 -0.63
N GLY A 282 26.24 -12.94 -1.60
CA GLY A 282 26.85 -11.91 -2.45
C GLY A 282 27.76 -10.96 -1.67
N ARG A 283 28.69 -11.51 -0.87
CA ARG A 283 29.65 -10.68 -0.11
C ARG A 283 30.67 -10.05 -1.06
N ARG A 284 30.78 -8.73 -1.05
CA ARG A 284 31.78 -7.94 -1.78
C ARG A 284 32.57 -7.08 -0.78
N GLY A 285 33.75 -7.57 -0.39
CA GLY A 285 34.57 -6.96 0.66
C GLY A 285 33.86 -6.96 2.02
N SER A 286 33.62 -5.77 2.57
CA SER A 286 32.86 -5.58 3.82
C SER A 286 31.34 -5.49 3.60
N SER A 287 30.87 -5.44 2.35
CA SER A 287 29.46 -5.26 2.00
C SER A 287 28.77 -6.54 1.52
N TRP A 288 27.44 -6.56 1.58
CA TRP A 288 26.59 -7.68 1.18
C TRP A 288 25.52 -7.23 0.19
N ASP A 289 25.36 -7.97 -0.91
CA ASP A 289 24.25 -7.78 -1.86
C ASP A 289 22.91 -8.22 -1.27
N SER A 290 22.95 -9.26 -0.46
CA SER A 290 21.84 -9.67 0.39
C SER A 290 22.43 -9.89 1.78
N PRO A 291 22.35 -8.92 2.72
CA PRO A 291 22.85 -9.12 4.07
C PRO A 291 21.99 -10.13 4.83
N ALA A 292 22.53 -10.68 5.93
CA ALA A 292 21.73 -11.49 6.85
C ALA A 292 20.51 -10.68 7.30
N PHE A 293 19.33 -11.29 7.27
CA PHE A 293 18.05 -10.59 7.42
C PHE A 293 17.08 -11.39 8.27
N ALA A 294 16.28 -10.68 9.07
CA ALA A 294 15.14 -11.22 9.79
C ALA A 294 14.01 -10.19 9.82
N ALA A 295 12.78 -10.63 9.55
CA ALA A 295 11.62 -9.76 9.53
C ALA A 295 10.35 -10.45 10.05
N ILE A 296 9.45 -9.62 10.56
CA ILE A 296 8.08 -9.99 10.91
C ILE A 296 7.15 -9.23 9.98
N ARG A 297 6.23 -9.95 9.33
CA ARG A 297 5.32 -9.40 8.31
C ARG A 297 3.87 -9.76 8.61
N THR A 298 2.99 -9.08 7.90
CA THR A 298 1.59 -9.49 7.69
C THR A 298 1.48 -10.07 6.29
N THR A 299 0.93 -11.27 6.13
CA THR A 299 0.84 -12.08 4.89
C THR A 299 -0.04 -11.48 3.78
N ILE A 300 -0.30 -10.16 3.79
CA ILE A 300 -1.43 -9.56 3.06
C ILE A 300 -1.03 -8.82 1.77
N SER A 301 0.24 -8.53 1.46
CA SER A 301 0.50 -7.77 0.23
C SER A 301 0.37 -8.64 -1.01
N GLY A 302 -0.74 -8.47 -1.72
CA GLY A 302 -0.88 -8.93 -3.09
C GLY A 302 -0.11 -8.07 -4.12
N SER A 303 0.63 -7.02 -3.71
CA SER A 303 1.42 -6.17 -4.64
C SER A 303 2.88 -6.11 -4.25
N ALA A 304 3.72 -6.24 -5.26
CA ALA A 304 5.14 -5.95 -5.13
C ALA A 304 5.43 -4.50 -4.75
N ALA A 305 4.59 -3.53 -5.12
CA ALA A 305 4.82 -2.10 -4.85
C ALA A 305 4.69 -1.75 -3.36
N THR A 306 3.87 -2.50 -2.63
CA THR A 306 3.60 -2.32 -1.21
C THR A 306 4.21 -3.42 -0.35
N ALA A 307 5.07 -4.26 -0.91
CA ALA A 307 5.61 -5.44 -0.21
C ALA A 307 6.31 -5.09 1.12
N VAL A 308 6.91 -3.90 1.22
CA VAL A 308 7.55 -3.42 2.46
C VAL A 308 6.53 -2.93 3.50
N ASP A 309 5.34 -2.49 3.09
CA ASP A 309 4.30 -1.98 3.98
C ASP A 309 3.66 -3.09 4.84
N ASP A 310 3.80 -4.34 4.42
CA ASP A 310 3.48 -5.53 5.24
C ASP A 310 4.44 -5.76 6.39
N SER A 311 5.65 -5.20 6.30
CA SER A 311 6.68 -5.49 7.27
C SER A 311 6.39 -4.74 8.57
N LEU A 312 6.14 -5.48 9.64
CA LEU A 312 5.93 -4.93 10.96
C LEU A 312 7.26 -4.42 11.54
N VAL A 313 8.28 -5.27 11.49
CA VAL A 313 9.64 -5.00 11.98
C VAL A 313 10.63 -5.81 11.15
N TRP A 314 11.76 -5.20 10.77
CA TRP A 314 12.89 -5.96 10.23
C TRP A 314 14.23 -5.50 10.78
N VAL A 315 15.22 -6.37 10.65
CA VAL A 315 16.62 -6.08 10.91
C VAL A 315 17.53 -6.83 9.94
N THR A 316 18.57 -6.16 9.48
CA THR A 316 19.68 -6.72 8.70
C THR A 316 20.95 -6.69 9.54
N ALA A 317 21.96 -7.47 9.18
CA ALA A 317 23.30 -7.36 9.76
C ALA A 317 24.41 -7.40 8.69
N GLY A 318 25.47 -6.63 8.93
CA GLY A 318 26.51 -6.29 7.95
C GLY A 318 26.21 -4.98 7.23
N ALA A 319 27.19 -4.51 6.43
CA ALA A 319 27.01 -3.34 5.58
C ALA A 319 26.26 -3.74 4.29
N PRO A 320 25.08 -3.19 3.99
CA PRO A 320 24.41 -3.43 2.71
C PRO A 320 25.20 -2.79 1.56
N SER A 321 25.28 -3.48 0.42
CA SER A 321 25.81 -2.91 -0.83
C SER A 321 24.89 -1.80 -1.38
N ALA A 322 25.20 -1.26 -2.56
CA ALA A 322 24.34 -0.25 -3.19
C ALA A 322 23.03 -0.88 -3.72
N GLU A 323 23.10 -2.15 -4.08
CA GLU A 323 22.07 -2.92 -4.74
C GLU A 323 21.18 -3.69 -3.74
N ALA A 324 21.58 -3.76 -2.47
CA ALA A 324 20.87 -4.50 -1.44
C ALA A 324 19.45 -3.96 -1.19
N THR A 325 18.47 -4.87 -1.24
CA THR A 325 17.04 -4.60 -1.08
C THR A 325 16.44 -5.31 0.13
N VAL A 326 15.52 -4.65 0.84
CA VAL A 326 14.80 -5.21 2.00
C VAL A 326 13.97 -6.43 1.59
N VAL A 327 13.21 -6.29 0.50
CA VAL A 327 12.40 -7.35 -0.11
C VAL A 327 12.74 -7.41 -1.59
N SER A 328 12.89 -8.61 -2.12
CA SER A 328 13.00 -8.84 -3.57
C SER A 328 11.61 -9.15 -4.11
N THR A 329 11.17 -8.43 -5.14
CA THR A 329 9.87 -8.68 -5.78
C THR A 329 10.08 -9.12 -7.23
N LEU A 330 9.18 -9.94 -7.76
CA LEU A 330 9.31 -10.52 -9.10
C LEU A 330 9.19 -9.48 -10.24
N VAL A 331 8.66 -8.28 -9.97
CA VAL A 331 8.39 -7.24 -10.98
C VAL A 331 9.44 -6.11 -10.98
N GLY A 332 10.65 -6.37 -10.48
CA GLY A 332 11.74 -5.40 -10.51
C GLY A 332 11.59 -4.20 -9.56
N ILE A 333 10.56 -4.20 -8.71
CA ILE A 333 10.42 -3.19 -7.65
C ILE A 333 11.40 -3.54 -6.53
N THR A 334 12.25 -2.57 -6.20
CA THR A 334 13.28 -2.71 -5.16
C THR A 334 13.00 -1.77 -4.01
N PHE A 335 13.40 -2.19 -2.82
CA PHE A 335 13.33 -1.41 -1.59
C PHE A 335 14.74 -1.25 -1.05
N PRO A 336 15.55 -0.32 -1.61
CA PRO A 336 16.96 -0.24 -1.27
C PRO A 336 17.18 -0.04 0.23
N MET A 337 18.03 -0.86 0.85
CA MET A 337 18.29 -0.79 2.29
C MET A 337 18.92 0.55 2.71
N ARG A 338 19.62 1.23 1.78
CA ARG A 338 20.12 2.59 2.00
C ARG A 338 19.00 3.60 2.26
N SER A 339 17.84 3.39 1.63
CA SER A 339 16.67 4.25 1.76
C SER A 339 15.63 3.74 2.75
N TRP A 340 15.53 2.42 2.96
CA TRP A 340 14.53 1.82 3.85
C TRP A 340 15.08 1.44 5.23
N GLY A 341 16.40 1.35 5.37
CA GLY A 341 17.10 1.12 6.63
C GLY A 341 17.47 -0.34 6.87
N THR A 342 18.51 -0.51 7.69
CA THR A 342 18.99 -1.78 8.23
C THR A 342 18.14 -2.26 9.40
N ILE A 343 17.46 -1.34 10.11
CA ILE A 343 16.42 -1.65 11.08
C ILE A 343 15.23 -0.77 10.75
N ALA A 344 14.01 -1.33 10.75
CA ALA A 344 12.81 -0.52 10.72
C ALA A 344 11.65 -1.12 11.51
N VAL A 345 10.73 -0.25 11.93
CA VAL A 345 9.51 -0.58 12.67
C VAL A 345 8.33 0.21 12.08
N SER A 346 7.27 -0.48 11.66
CA SER A 346 6.05 0.13 11.10
C SER A 346 5.35 1.00 12.15
N ARG A 347 5.15 2.29 11.84
CA ARG A 347 4.38 3.21 12.70
C ARG A 347 2.88 3.07 12.49
N ARG A 348 2.46 2.46 11.37
CA ARG A 348 1.04 2.27 11.04
C ARG A 348 0.46 1.08 11.81
N GLN A 349 1.22 -0.01 11.89
CA GLN A 349 0.75 -1.27 12.48
C GLN A 349 1.33 -1.53 13.88
N CYS A 350 2.41 -0.84 14.28
CA CYS A 350 3.02 -1.03 15.58
C CYS A 350 3.03 0.25 16.44
N ARG A 351 2.94 0.05 17.76
CA ARG A 351 3.06 1.10 18.78
C ARG A 351 4.12 0.73 19.80
N THR A 352 4.85 1.71 20.33
CA THR A 352 5.83 1.47 21.40
C THR A 352 5.18 0.81 22.62
N SER A 353 5.90 -0.12 23.23
CA SER A 353 5.45 -0.87 24.41
C SER A 353 6.55 -0.94 25.46
N SER A 354 6.17 -0.82 26.73
CA SER A 354 7.05 -1.01 27.88
C SER A 354 7.16 -2.48 28.31
N LYS A 355 6.37 -3.38 27.70
CA LYS A 355 6.38 -4.80 28.06
C LYS A 355 7.76 -5.39 27.81
N ARG A 356 8.32 -6.08 28.81
CA ARG A 356 9.59 -6.79 28.65
C ARG A 356 9.32 -8.22 28.20
N ILE A 357 9.86 -8.58 27.04
CA ILE A 357 9.89 -9.97 26.56
C ILE A 357 11.33 -10.47 26.51
N PRO A 358 11.62 -11.68 27.02
CA PRO A 358 12.97 -12.22 27.05
C PRO A 358 13.45 -12.56 25.63
N LEU A 359 14.72 -12.27 25.35
CA LEU A 359 15.39 -12.66 24.11
C LEU A 359 15.90 -14.09 24.27
N THR A 360 15.00 -15.07 24.14
CA THR A 360 15.29 -16.48 24.38
C THR A 360 14.71 -17.37 23.29
N LYS A 361 15.43 -18.45 23.00
CA LYS A 361 15.01 -19.55 22.12
C LYS A 361 14.36 -20.73 22.87
N LYS A 362 14.19 -20.63 24.19
CA LYS A 362 13.67 -21.72 25.02
C LYS A 362 12.26 -22.10 24.56
N GLY A 363 12.05 -23.39 24.26
CA GLY A 363 10.75 -23.91 23.80
C GLY A 363 10.44 -23.66 22.33
N LEU A 364 11.43 -23.18 21.55
CA LEU A 364 11.33 -23.02 20.11
C LEU A 364 12.19 -24.07 19.40
N SER A 365 11.79 -24.47 18.19
CA SER A 365 12.55 -25.33 17.29
C SER A 365 13.04 -24.54 16.08
N GLY A 366 14.17 -24.95 15.49
CA GLY A 366 14.78 -24.25 14.35
C GLY A 366 16.30 -24.24 14.47
N GLY A 367 16.96 -23.38 13.69
CA GLY A 367 18.41 -23.42 13.56
C GLY A 367 18.98 -22.36 12.62
N ALA A 368 20.10 -22.70 11.99
CA ALA A 368 20.68 -21.88 10.93
C ALA A 368 19.77 -21.90 9.70
N VAL A 369 19.65 -20.75 9.03
CA VAL A 369 18.86 -20.60 7.80
C VAL A 369 19.77 -20.45 6.58
N GLY A 370 19.26 -20.82 5.40
CA GLY A 370 19.96 -20.71 4.12
C GLY A 370 20.03 -19.28 3.58
N PRO A 371 20.65 -19.07 2.39
CA PRO A 371 20.68 -17.77 1.71
C PRO A 371 19.32 -17.36 1.10
N PHE A 372 18.37 -18.28 1.05
CA PHE A 372 16.98 -18.04 0.68
C PHE A 372 16.14 -17.77 1.94
N ASP A 373 14.97 -17.17 1.76
CA ASP A 373 14.08 -16.88 2.88
C ASP A 373 13.50 -18.18 3.44
N ASP A 374 13.79 -18.47 4.72
CA ASP A 374 13.07 -19.46 5.50
C ASP A 374 11.90 -18.74 6.19
N GLN A 375 10.67 -18.97 5.70
CA GLN A 375 9.46 -18.31 6.14
C GLN A 375 8.54 -19.27 6.92
N TRP A 376 7.90 -18.74 7.97
CA TRP A 376 6.97 -19.47 8.81
C TRP A 376 5.78 -18.61 9.19
N ASP A 377 4.61 -19.23 9.12
CA ASP A 377 3.32 -18.67 9.49
C ASP A 377 3.01 -19.00 10.96
N CYS A 378 2.82 -17.97 11.77
CA CYS A 378 2.54 -18.12 13.19
C CYS A 378 1.17 -17.54 13.54
N ALA A 379 0.29 -18.39 14.09
CA ALA A 379 -0.96 -17.94 14.68
C ALA A 379 -0.69 -17.01 15.88
N GLY A 380 -1.10 -15.75 15.73
CA GLY A 380 -1.02 -14.69 16.73
C GLY A 380 -2.36 -14.44 17.43
N GLY A 381 -2.31 -13.60 18.46
CA GLY A 381 -3.52 -13.01 19.05
C GLY A 381 -3.98 -11.77 18.27
N ARG A 382 -4.96 -11.03 18.81
CA ARG A 382 -5.37 -9.71 18.26
C ARG A 382 -4.20 -8.73 18.15
N ARG A 383 -3.18 -8.91 18.99
CA ARG A 383 -1.92 -8.17 18.98
C ARG A 383 -0.77 -9.10 19.34
N VAL A 384 0.41 -8.79 18.84
CA VAL A 384 1.67 -9.43 19.21
C VAL A 384 2.65 -8.40 19.74
N VAL A 385 3.60 -8.82 20.55
CA VAL A 385 4.67 -7.98 21.08
C VAL A 385 5.97 -8.40 20.41
N VAL A 386 6.62 -7.45 19.74
CA VAL A 386 7.87 -7.64 19.01
C VAL A 386 8.96 -6.86 19.73
N ARG A 387 10.10 -7.49 20.00
CA ARG A 387 11.28 -6.82 20.54
C ARG A 387 12.46 -7.04 19.61
N VAL A 388 13.10 -5.94 19.25
CA VAL A 388 14.35 -5.91 18.49
C VAL A 388 15.44 -5.35 19.38
N ARG A 389 16.56 -6.09 19.48
CA ARG A 389 17.79 -5.60 20.12
C ARG A 389 18.96 -5.77 19.16
N ALA A 390 19.53 -4.66 18.72
CA ALA A 390 20.59 -4.61 17.74
C ALA A 390 21.81 -3.85 18.26
N VAL A 391 23.01 -4.35 17.94
CA VAL A 391 24.28 -3.67 18.13
C VAL A 391 24.65 -3.01 16.80
N VAL A 392 24.71 -1.69 16.78
CA VAL A 392 25.02 -0.88 15.58
C VAL A 392 26.46 -0.38 15.63
N GLU A 393 27.07 -0.19 14.46
CA GLU A 393 28.45 0.30 14.36
C GLU A 393 28.65 1.67 15.01
N THR A 394 27.66 2.55 14.86
CA THR A 394 27.66 3.92 15.37
C THR A 394 26.40 4.18 16.17
N LYS A 395 26.54 4.77 17.36
CA LYS A 395 25.39 5.18 18.18
C LYS A 395 24.43 6.05 17.37
N THR A 396 23.19 5.61 17.26
CA THR A 396 22.17 6.29 16.43
C THR A 396 20.77 6.10 17.02
N ALA A 397 19.84 6.96 16.60
CA ALA A 397 18.41 6.85 16.91
C ALA A 397 17.63 6.36 15.69
N LEU A 398 16.41 5.86 15.91
CA LEU A 398 15.48 5.57 14.82
C LEU A 398 14.80 6.88 14.40
N ASN A 399 14.84 7.17 13.10
CA ASN A 399 14.25 8.36 12.50
C ASN A 399 13.02 7.99 11.66
N SER A 400 12.07 8.92 11.55
CA SER A 400 10.86 8.68 10.76
C SER A 400 11.15 8.73 9.26
N TYR A 401 10.66 7.73 8.52
CA TYR A 401 10.73 7.70 7.06
C TYR A 401 9.57 6.87 6.51
N ARG A 402 8.73 7.46 5.65
CA ARG A 402 7.65 6.77 4.92
C ARG A 402 6.82 5.79 5.78
N GLY A 403 6.38 6.24 6.96
CA GLY A 403 5.58 5.40 7.86
C GLY A 403 6.37 4.43 8.74
N PHE A 404 7.70 4.45 8.70
CA PHE A 404 8.59 3.64 9.53
C PHE A 404 9.42 4.50 10.48
N LEU A 405 9.80 3.92 11.62
CA LEU A 405 10.96 4.37 12.40
C LEU A 405 12.15 3.49 11.99
N ARG A 406 13.19 4.09 11.41
CA ARG A 406 14.31 3.35 10.84
C ARG A 406 15.69 3.94 11.15
N THR A 407 16.74 3.15 10.92
CA THR A 407 18.12 3.64 10.78
C THR A 407 18.81 2.94 9.60
N THR A 408 19.81 3.59 9.01
CA THR A 408 20.65 3.03 7.93
C THR A 408 22.02 2.57 8.42
N VAL A 409 22.33 2.80 9.70
CA VAL A 409 23.64 2.45 10.26
C VAL A 409 23.80 0.94 10.21
N PRO A 410 24.95 0.42 9.73
CA PRO A 410 25.18 -1.02 9.71
C PRO A 410 25.08 -1.64 11.10
N VAL A 411 24.54 -2.86 11.12
CA VAL A 411 24.28 -3.62 12.34
C VAL A 411 25.29 -4.75 12.42
N LYS A 412 26.00 -4.86 13.54
CA LYS A 412 26.96 -5.95 13.78
C LYS A 412 26.25 -7.25 14.12
N SER A 413 25.23 -7.16 14.96
CA SER A 413 24.37 -8.28 15.31
C SER A 413 23.02 -7.79 15.81
N ALA A 414 21.98 -8.59 15.62
CA ALA A 414 20.68 -8.32 16.19
C ALA A 414 19.92 -9.57 16.57
N LYS A 415 18.98 -9.38 17.49
CA LYS A 415 18.02 -10.36 17.96
C LYS A 415 16.62 -9.80 17.77
N LEU A 416 15.73 -10.58 17.18
CA LEU A 416 14.34 -10.23 16.94
C LEU A 416 13.47 -11.32 17.56
N VAL A 417 12.54 -10.95 18.43
CA VAL A 417 11.64 -11.91 19.09
C VAL A 417 10.20 -11.43 18.95
N VAL A 418 9.30 -12.38 18.73
CA VAL A 418 7.85 -12.15 18.74
C VAL A 418 7.20 -13.01 19.80
N ALA A 419 6.27 -12.41 20.54
CA ALA A 419 5.49 -13.11 21.55
C ALA A 419 4.03 -12.66 21.53
N THR A 420 3.15 -13.48 22.07
CA THR A 420 1.76 -13.09 22.35
C THR A 420 1.69 -12.01 23.44
N GLN A 421 0.52 -11.39 23.58
CA GLN A 421 0.26 -10.49 24.72
C GLN A 421 0.31 -11.20 26.08
N SER A 422 0.15 -12.53 26.15
CA SER A 422 0.38 -13.30 27.38
C SER A 422 1.86 -13.61 27.64
N GLY A 423 2.74 -13.38 26.66
CA GLY A 423 4.19 -13.59 26.80
C GLY A 423 4.69 -14.94 26.27
N LYS A 424 3.83 -15.75 25.64
CA LYS A 424 4.26 -16.95 24.91
C LYS A 424 5.07 -16.53 23.69
N THR A 425 6.34 -16.91 23.61
CA THR A 425 7.18 -16.66 22.45
C THR A 425 6.68 -17.47 21.25
N LEU A 426 6.54 -16.80 20.10
CA LEU A 426 6.14 -17.38 18.83
C LEU A 426 7.36 -17.60 17.93
N SER A 427 8.27 -16.63 17.86
CA SER A 427 9.50 -16.76 17.06
C SER A 427 10.66 -15.97 17.66
N TYR A 428 11.88 -16.39 17.31
CA TYR A 428 13.15 -15.77 17.67
C TYR A 428 14.13 -15.90 16.51
N ALA A 429 14.73 -14.79 16.10
CA ALA A 429 15.73 -14.75 15.05
C ALA A 429 17.00 -14.02 15.51
N GLU A 430 18.15 -14.46 14.97
CA GLU A 430 19.45 -13.83 15.16
C GLU A 430 20.08 -13.54 13.81
N VAL A 431 20.63 -12.35 13.63
CA VAL A 431 21.41 -11.97 12.42
C VAL A 431 22.78 -11.45 12.84
N PHE A 432 23.81 -11.76 12.05
CA PHE A 432 25.20 -11.40 12.33
C PHE A 432 25.89 -10.81 11.09
N GLU A 433 26.81 -9.87 11.27
CA GLU A 433 27.58 -9.22 10.20
C GLU A 433 28.40 -10.19 9.34
N SER A 434 28.69 -11.37 9.89
CA SER A 434 29.31 -12.50 9.19
C SER A 434 28.44 -13.08 8.06
N GLY A 435 27.19 -12.64 7.93
CA GLY A 435 26.19 -13.22 7.03
C GLY A 435 25.43 -14.39 7.66
N LYS A 436 25.80 -14.84 8.87
CA LYS A 436 25.05 -15.91 9.55
C LYS A 436 23.69 -15.38 10.01
N SER A 437 22.67 -16.22 9.85
CA SER A 437 21.34 -15.97 10.38
C SER A 437 20.78 -17.26 11.00
N ARG A 438 19.88 -17.11 11.96
CA ARG A 438 19.17 -18.22 12.61
C ARG A 438 17.72 -17.85 12.85
N LEU A 439 16.83 -18.81 12.71
CA LEU A 439 15.41 -18.69 12.99
C LEU A 439 14.94 -19.86 13.84
N PHE A 440 14.17 -19.54 14.88
CA PHE A 440 13.52 -20.50 15.76
C PHE A 440 12.05 -20.10 15.92
N VAL A 441 11.16 -21.08 15.85
CA VAL A 441 9.70 -20.88 15.89
C VAL A 441 9.05 -21.81 16.90
N ALA A 442 7.87 -21.42 17.38
CA ALA A 442 7.07 -22.24 18.27
C ALA A 442 6.46 -23.42 17.51
N PRO A 443 6.13 -24.53 18.19
CA PRO A 443 5.46 -25.68 17.55
C PRO A 443 4.10 -25.37 16.91
N SER A 444 3.52 -24.20 17.20
CA SER A 444 2.27 -23.73 16.61
C SER A 444 2.46 -22.89 15.35
N CYS A 445 3.69 -22.78 14.84
CA CYS A 445 3.98 -22.13 13.56
C CYS A 445 4.21 -23.20 12.49
N PHE A 446 3.86 -22.89 11.24
CA PHE A 446 3.95 -23.80 10.10
C PHE A 446 4.86 -23.18 9.03
N PRO A 447 5.64 -23.97 8.28
CA PRO A 447 6.39 -23.44 7.15
C PRO A 447 5.42 -23.00 6.04
N ASP A 448 5.74 -21.89 5.36
CA ASP A 448 5.02 -21.39 4.17
C ASP A 448 5.43 -22.17 2.91
#